data_AF-A0A239XL01-F1
#
_entry.id   AF-A0A239XL01-F1
#
_cell.length_a   1.000
_cell.length_b   1.000
_cell.length_c   1.000
_cell.angle_alpha   90.00
_cell.angle_beta   90.00
_cell.angle_gamma   90.00
#
_symmetry.space_group_name_H-M   'P 1'
#
loop_
_entity.id
_entity.type
_entity.pdbx_description
1 polymer ?
#
loop_
_entity_poly.entity_id
_entity_poly.type
_entity_poly.pdbx_seq_one_letter_code
_entity_poly.pdbx_strand_id
1 'polypeptide(L)'
;MLKSVFKTIFSRRDTKIFLSFCFLPIIVPFLSGNLEALDVEYTKSFLSFLETTLLTQYRLTLPVLIFSIVISSTFRDEIDSGIMFLYKDIQRSKIFNSKIFGLTLIYGIYLLSTLLITLITYYGLMLPKFGVSMNLFPNVHLVFEQSFLTILATILLNLITIVIVVMVSVRSKTLAAVLSGVFFVLFTVTGTLLVGIKYLVPLTYSNFVSSSGFVTSLLLILIISTIYYLVCYFIAKNRFKKVEF
;
A
#
# COMPACT_ATOMS: atom_id res chain seq x y z
N MET A 1 0.73 2.08 -25.52
CA MET A 1 0.76 3.19 -24.54
C MET A 1 1.14 2.72 -23.14
N LEU A 2 0.40 1.78 -22.55
CA LEU A 2 0.68 1.23 -21.21
C LEU A 2 2.15 0.82 -20.99
N LYS A 3 2.72 0.04 -21.91
CA LYS A 3 4.13 -0.40 -21.86
C LYS A 3 5.13 0.76 -21.80
N SER A 4 4.88 1.84 -22.55
CA SER A 4 5.75 3.02 -22.57
C SER A 4 5.61 3.81 -21.27
N VAL A 5 4.37 4.06 -20.82
CA VAL A 5 4.10 4.72 -19.53
C VAL A 5 4.75 3.95 -18.38
N PHE A 6 4.54 2.64 -18.30
CA PHE A 6 5.14 1.81 -17.27
C PHE A 6 6.67 1.84 -17.32
N LYS A 7 7.30 1.70 -18.50
CA LYS A 7 8.76 1.79 -18.65
C LYS A 7 9.29 3.13 -18.13
N THR A 8 8.60 4.23 -18.44
CA THR A 8 8.97 5.56 -17.95
C THR A 8 8.91 5.60 -16.44
N ILE A 9 7.80 5.19 -15.81
CA ILE A 9 7.66 5.23 -14.34
C ILE A 9 8.69 4.32 -13.67
N PHE A 10 8.85 3.08 -14.15
CA PHE A 10 9.79 2.10 -13.59
C PHE A 10 11.25 2.57 -13.66
N SER A 11 11.62 3.32 -14.71
CA SER A 11 13.00 3.79 -14.89
C SER A 11 13.42 4.88 -13.90
N ARG A 12 12.46 5.54 -13.23
CA ARG A 12 12.72 6.67 -12.35
C ARG A 12 13.50 6.27 -11.09
N ARG A 13 14.39 7.15 -10.64
CA ARG A 13 15.17 6.96 -9.41
C ARG A 13 14.25 6.73 -8.21
N ASP A 14 13.18 7.54 -8.08
CA ASP A 14 12.24 7.45 -6.95
C ASP A 14 11.55 6.09 -6.87
N THR A 15 11.24 5.47 -8.02
CA THR A 15 10.64 4.12 -8.05
C THR A 15 11.61 3.07 -7.59
N LYS A 16 12.89 3.17 -7.95
CA LYS A 16 13.94 2.26 -7.46
C LYS A 16 14.15 2.41 -5.96
N ILE A 17 14.11 3.64 -5.44
CA ILE A 17 14.19 3.92 -4.00
C ILE A 17 12.95 3.35 -3.29
N PHE A 18 11.75 3.53 -3.84
CA PHE A 18 10.54 2.92 -3.26
C PHE A 18 10.67 1.39 -3.18
N LEU A 19 11.15 0.75 -4.24
CA LEU A 19 11.34 -0.70 -4.28
C LEU A 19 12.39 -1.20 -3.28
N SER A 20 13.36 -0.38 -2.87
CA SER A 20 14.33 -0.81 -1.86
C SER A 20 13.69 -1.05 -0.48
N PHE A 21 12.53 -0.46 -0.18
CA PHE A 21 11.80 -0.74 1.05
C PHE A 21 11.19 -2.15 1.11
N CYS A 22 11.21 -2.91 0.01
CA CYS A 22 10.89 -4.34 0.05
C CYS A 22 11.90 -5.12 0.91
N PHE A 23 13.12 -4.59 1.13
CA PHE A 23 14.17 -5.22 1.94
C PHE A 23 14.04 -4.95 3.45
N LEU A 24 13.08 -4.12 3.89
CA LEU A 24 12.81 -3.89 5.31
C LEU A 24 12.65 -5.17 6.16
N PRO A 25 12.03 -6.27 5.69
CA PRO A 25 11.85 -7.47 6.50
C PRO A 25 13.19 -8.08 6.94
N ILE A 26 14.23 -7.99 6.10
CA ILE A 26 15.56 -8.54 6.39
C ILE A 26 16.17 -7.89 7.63
N ILE A 27 15.86 -6.63 7.87
CA ILE A 27 16.42 -5.87 9.00
C ILE A 27 15.90 -6.42 10.33
N VAL A 28 14.68 -6.98 10.35
CA VAL A 28 14.02 -7.47 11.57
C VAL A 28 14.92 -8.47 12.34
N PRO A 29 15.43 -9.56 11.74
CA PRO A 29 16.36 -10.49 12.42
C PRO A 29 17.63 -9.87 13.02
N PHE A 30 18.09 -8.72 12.50
CA PHE A 30 19.32 -8.07 12.96
C PHE A 30 19.05 -7.07 14.08
N LEU A 31 17.89 -6.42 14.08
CA LEU A 31 17.47 -5.53 15.15
C LEU A 31 16.89 -6.28 16.35
N SER A 32 16.44 -7.51 16.12
CA SER A 32 15.80 -8.36 17.10
C SER A 32 16.80 -9.13 17.99
N GLY A 33 17.87 -8.49 18.47
CA GLY A 33 18.95 -9.14 19.24
C GLY A 33 18.43 -10.12 20.30
N ASN A 34 19.05 -11.31 20.40
CA ASN A 34 18.64 -12.46 21.25
C ASN A 34 17.15 -12.45 21.64
N LEU A 35 16.23 -12.51 20.67
CA LEU A 35 14.81 -12.81 20.90
C LEU A 35 14.59 -14.27 21.33
N GLU A 36 15.41 -14.78 22.24
CA GLU A 36 15.03 -15.88 23.10
C GLU A 36 13.91 -15.32 24.01
N ALA A 37 12.70 -15.89 23.89
CA ALA A 37 11.50 -15.60 24.71
C ALA A 37 10.40 -14.69 24.13
N LEU A 38 10.07 -14.79 22.84
CA LEU A 38 8.78 -14.27 22.34
C LEU A 38 7.95 -15.38 21.67
N ASP A 39 7.14 -16.07 22.48
CA ASP A 39 5.92 -16.78 22.05
C ASP A 39 4.86 -15.76 21.57
N VAL A 40 5.24 -14.90 20.62
CA VAL A 40 4.40 -13.83 20.09
C VAL A 40 3.77 -14.30 18.79
N GLU A 41 2.54 -13.88 18.56
CA GLU A 41 1.64 -14.35 17.52
C GLU A 41 2.24 -14.29 16.10
N TYR A 42 3.10 -13.31 15.80
CA TYR A 42 3.78 -13.18 14.50
C TYR A 42 4.93 -14.17 14.26
N THR A 43 5.36 -14.89 15.29
CA THR A 43 6.38 -15.97 15.23
C THR A 43 5.73 -17.35 15.02
N LYS A 44 4.38 -17.41 15.02
CA LYS A 44 3.61 -18.66 14.98
C LYS A 44 3.23 -19.12 13.58
N SER A 45 3.41 -18.28 12.56
CA SER A 45 3.29 -18.68 11.16
C SER A 45 3.92 -17.66 10.20
N PHE A 46 4.24 -18.12 8.99
CA PHE A 46 4.67 -17.24 7.90
C PHE A 46 3.61 -16.18 7.57
N LEU A 47 2.32 -16.54 7.54
CA LEU A 47 1.25 -15.59 7.22
C LEU A 47 1.17 -14.44 8.23
N SER A 48 1.28 -14.73 9.52
CA SER A 48 1.27 -13.70 10.57
C SER A 48 2.52 -12.80 10.51
N PHE A 49 3.67 -13.35 10.12
CA PHE A 49 4.87 -12.57 9.85
C PHE A 49 4.72 -11.65 8.62
N LEU A 50 4.11 -12.17 7.55
CA LEU A 50 3.81 -11.41 6.33
C LEU A 50 2.81 -10.27 6.62
N GLU A 51 1.73 -10.56 7.35
CA GLU A 51 0.77 -9.57 7.84
C GLU A 51 1.49 -8.45 8.58
N THR A 52 2.27 -8.80 9.61
CA THR A 52 2.98 -7.83 10.45
C THR A 52 3.94 -6.99 9.62
N THR A 53 4.62 -7.60 8.65
CA THR A 53 5.53 -6.91 7.74
C THR A 53 4.80 -5.88 6.89
N LEU A 54 3.74 -6.29 6.19
CA LEU A 54 2.98 -5.40 5.30
C LEU A 54 2.34 -4.26 6.07
N LEU A 55 1.79 -4.56 7.25
CA LEU A 55 1.19 -3.55 8.12
C LEU A 55 2.24 -2.56 8.63
N THR A 56 3.44 -3.04 8.99
CA THR A 56 4.55 -2.18 9.42
C THR A 56 5.02 -1.28 8.29
N GLN A 57 5.23 -1.82 7.08
CA GLN A 57 5.61 -1.03 5.90
C GLN A 57 4.57 0.05 5.59
N TYR A 58 3.29 -0.26 5.71
CA TYR A 58 2.20 0.71 5.53
C TYR A 58 2.21 1.80 6.61
N ARG A 59 2.51 1.45 7.86
CA ARG A 59 2.55 2.39 9.00
C ARG A 59 3.78 3.30 8.99
N LEU A 60 4.88 2.86 8.38
CA LEU A 60 6.10 3.66 8.30
C LEU A 60 5.91 4.84 7.36
N THR A 61 6.15 6.05 7.87
CA THR A 61 6.01 7.30 7.11
C THR A 61 6.90 7.34 5.87
N LEU A 62 8.11 6.78 5.95
CA LEU A 62 9.14 6.96 4.92
C LEU A 62 8.82 6.19 3.61
N PRO A 63 8.45 4.89 3.62
CA PRO A 63 7.93 4.20 2.44
C PRO A 63 6.72 4.91 1.80
N VAL A 64 5.77 5.36 2.63
CA VAL A 64 4.55 6.06 2.18
C VAL A 64 4.89 7.39 1.50
N LEU A 65 5.82 8.16 2.08
CA LEU A 65 6.27 9.43 1.56
C LEU A 65 6.90 9.24 0.18
N ILE A 66 7.83 8.30 0.04
CA ILE A 66 8.53 8.05 -1.23
C ILE A 66 7.56 7.52 -2.28
N PHE A 67 6.62 6.64 -1.89
CA PHE A 67 5.58 6.19 -2.81
C PHE A 67 4.71 7.35 -3.28
N SER A 68 4.35 8.26 -2.37
CA SER A 68 3.58 9.46 -2.71
C SER A 68 4.37 10.41 -3.61
N ILE A 69 5.70 10.49 -3.47
CA ILE A 69 6.58 11.22 -4.42
C ILE A 69 6.52 10.57 -5.79
N VAL A 70 6.66 9.25 -5.89
CA VAL A 70 6.54 8.51 -7.17
C VAL A 70 5.21 8.82 -7.84
N ILE A 71 4.10 8.73 -7.09
CA ILE A 71 2.77 9.04 -7.61
C ILE A 71 2.71 10.50 -8.08
N SER A 72 3.09 11.45 -7.23
CA SER A 72 3.02 12.87 -7.55
C SER A 72 3.87 13.21 -8.77
N SER A 73 5.11 12.73 -8.85
CA SER A 73 6.02 13.03 -9.95
C SER A 73 5.50 12.48 -11.28
N THR A 74 4.71 11.39 -11.29
CA THR A 74 4.15 10.85 -12.56
C THR A 74 3.05 11.70 -13.16
N PHE A 75 2.41 12.55 -12.37
CA PHE A 75 1.37 13.46 -12.85
C PHE A 75 1.87 14.90 -12.90
N ARG A 76 2.48 15.37 -11.81
CA ARG A 76 2.82 16.78 -11.62
C ARG A 76 3.97 17.23 -12.50
N ASP A 77 5.04 16.44 -12.61
CA ASP A 77 6.20 16.85 -13.39
C ASP A 77 5.85 17.04 -14.86
N GLU A 78 5.00 16.18 -15.42
CA GLU A 78 4.55 16.32 -16.82
C GLU A 78 3.59 17.49 -17.05
N ILE A 79 2.84 17.89 -16.01
CA ILE A 79 1.98 19.09 -16.04
C ILE A 79 2.87 20.33 -15.99
N ASP A 80 3.78 20.40 -15.02
CA ASP A 80 4.65 21.55 -14.80
C ASP A 80 5.66 21.75 -15.95
N SER A 81 6.10 20.67 -16.60
CA SER A 81 7.03 20.74 -17.73
C SER A 81 6.37 20.96 -19.09
N GLY A 82 5.03 21.09 -19.15
CA GLY A 82 4.29 21.27 -20.40
C GLY A 82 4.33 20.08 -21.37
N ILE A 83 4.93 18.94 -20.96
CA ILE A 83 5.06 17.73 -21.80
C ILE A 83 3.68 17.18 -22.18
N MET A 84 2.64 17.50 -21.40
CA MET A 84 1.27 17.13 -21.73
C MET A 84 0.86 17.62 -23.13
N PHE A 85 1.41 18.73 -23.64
CA PHE A 85 1.18 19.25 -24.99
C PHE A 85 1.55 18.25 -26.10
N LEU A 86 2.60 17.45 -25.88
CA LEU A 86 3.04 16.43 -26.84
C LEU A 86 2.03 15.27 -26.99
N TYR A 87 1.06 15.16 -26.07
CA TYR A 87 0.01 14.15 -26.10
C TYR A 87 -1.36 14.69 -26.55
N LYS A 88 -1.41 15.86 -27.20
CA LYS A 88 -2.67 16.53 -27.60
C LYS A 88 -3.63 15.64 -28.40
N ASP A 89 -3.10 14.71 -29.19
CA ASP A 89 -3.90 13.84 -30.07
C ASP A 89 -4.42 12.56 -29.36
N ILE A 90 -4.03 12.35 -28.09
CA ILE A 90 -4.45 11.19 -27.30
C ILE A 90 -5.55 11.59 -26.31
N GLN A 91 -6.60 10.77 -26.23
CA GLN A 91 -7.66 10.97 -25.24
C GLN A 91 -7.08 11.00 -23.81
N ARG A 92 -7.30 12.12 -23.09
CA ARG A 92 -6.81 12.36 -21.71
C ARG A 92 -7.20 11.24 -20.74
N SER A 93 -8.38 10.65 -20.91
CA SER A 93 -8.83 9.52 -20.08
C SER A 93 -7.97 8.26 -20.27
N LYS A 94 -7.43 8.02 -21.47
CA LYS A 94 -6.55 6.87 -21.75
C LYS A 94 -5.16 7.09 -21.14
N ILE A 95 -4.64 8.32 -21.17
CA ILE A 95 -3.40 8.72 -20.47
C ILE A 95 -3.56 8.47 -18.97
N PHE A 96 -4.62 9.03 -18.37
CA PHE A 96 -4.91 8.91 -16.94
C PHE A 96 -4.98 7.45 -16.49
N ASN A 97 -5.79 6.64 -17.18
CA ASN A 97 -5.95 5.22 -16.84
C ASN A 97 -4.65 4.44 -16.99
N SER A 98 -3.85 4.73 -18.03
CA SER A 98 -2.55 4.08 -18.21
C SER A 98 -1.58 4.40 -17.08
N LYS A 99 -1.60 5.63 -16.56
CA LYS A 99 -0.77 6.05 -15.42
C LYS A 99 -1.21 5.39 -14.11
N ILE A 100 -2.51 5.41 -13.80
CA ILE A 100 -3.05 4.70 -12.62
C ILE A 100 -2.71 3.21 -12.68
N PHE A 101 -2.88 2.57 -13.83
CA PHE A 101 -2.53 1.17 -14.00
C PHE A 101 -1.02 0.95 -13.84
N GLY A 102 -0.17 1.83 -14.39
CA GLY A 102 1.28 1.77 -14.22
C GLY A 102 1.73 1.88 -12.76
N LEU A 103 1.14 2.81 -11.99
CA LEU A 103 1.40 2.95 -10.55
C LEU A 103 0.91 1.74 -9.76
N THR A 104 -0.25 1.21 -10.11
CA THR A 104 -0.80 -0.02 -9.50
C THR A 104 0.11 -1.22 -9.78
N LEU A 105 0.67 -1.32 -10.98
CA LEU A 105 1.64 -2.35 -11.35
C LEU A 105 2.94 -2.24 -10.54
N ILE A 106 3.45 -1.03 -10.32
CA ILE A 106 4.64 -0.81 -9.47
C ILE A 106 4.38 -1.26 -8.04
N TYR A 107 3.20 -0.93 -7.51
CA TYR A 107 2.79 -1.44 -6.20
C TYR A 107 2.66 -2.97 -6.18
N GLY A 108 2.14 -3.58 -7.26
CA GLY A 108 2.11 -5.04 -7.41
C GLY A 108 3.50 -5.67 -7.40
N ILE A 109 4.48 -5.06 -8.08
CA ILE A 109 5.88 -5.49 -8.04
C ILE A 109 6.45 -5.35 -6.63
N TYR A 110 6.18 -4.22 -5.96
CA TYR A 110 6.59 -4.00 -4.57
C TYR A 110 6.04 -5.08 -3.62
N LEU A 111 4.76 -5.43 -3.75
CA LEU A 111 4.13 -6.50 -2.98
C LEU A 111 4.76 -7.86 -3.26
N LEU A 112 4.96 -8.22 -4.53
CA LEU A 112 5.58 -9.50 -4.90
C LEU A 112 7.01 -9.59 -4.38
N SER A 113 7.81 -8.53 -4.55
CA SER A 113 9.16 -8.48 -4.01
C SER A 113 9.18 -8.58 -2.48
N THR A 114 8.25 -7.90 -1.79
CA THR A 114 8.11 -8.01 -0.33
C THR A 114 7.74 -9.43 0.09
N LEU A 115 6.84 -10.11 -0.62
CA LEU A 115 6.47 -11.50 -0.35
C LEU A 115 7.68 -12.44 -0.51
N LEU A 116 8.47 -12.27 -1.58
CA LEU A 116 9.67 -13.09 -1.79
C LEU A 116 10.72 -12.84 -0.70
N ILE A 117 10.96 -11.59 -0.34
CA ILE A 117 11.95 -11.23 0.68
C ILE A 117 11.50 -11.67 2.08
N THR A 118 10.23 -11.52 2.42
CA THR A 118 9.68 -12.03 3.69
C THR A 118 9.79 -13.54 3.78
N LEU A 119 9.54 -14.26 2.69
CA LEU A 119 9.71 -15.72 2.63
C LEU A 119 11.17 -16.11 2.89
N ILE A 120 12.12 -15.47 2.21
CA ILE A 120 13.56 -15.68 2.43
C ILE A 120 13.94 -15.34 3.87
N THR A 121 13.41 -14.26 4.42
CA THR A 121 13.74 -13.83 5.79
C THR A 121 13.19 -14.79 6.84
N TYR A 122 11.95 -15.22 6.68
CA TYR A 122 11.28 -16.11 7.61
C TYR A 122 11.94 -17.49 7.66
N TYR A 123 12.09 -18.14 6.50
CA TYR A 123 12.63 -19.50 6.43
C TYR A 123 14.16 -19.52 6.45
N GLY A 124 14.83 -18.52 5.88
CA GLY A 124 16.29 -18.50 5.76
C GLY A 124 17.03 -17.88 6.94
N LEU A 125 16.41 -16.93 7.67
CA LEU A 125 17.07 -16.25 8.80
C LEU A 125 16.36 -16.49 10.13
N MET A 126 15.04 -16.34 10.18
CA MET A 126 14.28 -16.42 11.42
C MET A 126 14.21 -17.85 11.97
N LEU A 127 13.80 -18.82 11.14
CA LEU A 127 13.70 -20.23 11.54
C LEU A 127 15.01 -20.80 12.14
N PRO A 128 16.19 -20.68 11.49
CA PRO A 128 17.43 -21.24 12.05
C PRO A 128 17.97 -20.47 13.26
N LYS A 129 17.71 -19.16 13.38
CA LYS A 129 18.25 -18.34 14.48
C LYS A 129 17.37 -18.31 15.73
N PHE A 130 16.04 -18.35 15.57
CA PHE A 130 15.09 -18.13 16.66
C PHE A 130 14.10 -19.29 16.87
N GLY A 131 14.22 -20.40 16.13
CA GLY A 131 13.36 -21.58 16.32
C GLY A 131 11.88 -21.32 16.00
N VAL A 132 11.62 -20.40 15.07
CA VAL A 132 10.28 -20.01 14.63
C VAL A 132 9.55 -21.19 13.99
N SER A 133 8.22 -21.25 14.13
CA SER A 133 7.41 -22.33 13.57
C SER A 133 7.59 -22.49 12.06
N MET A 134 7.59 -23.73 11.56
CA MET A 134 7.70 -24.02 10.12
C MET A 134 6.38 -23.77 9.37
N ASN A 135 5.28 -23.58 10.10
CA ASN A 135 3.94 -23.53 9.55
C ASN A 135 3.74 -22.30 8.65
N LEU A 136 3.17 -22.54 7.45
CA LEU A 136 2.79 -21.47 6.52
C LEU A 136 1.61 -20.65 7.07
N PHE A 137 0.65 -21.33 7.69
CA PHE A 137 -0.60 -20.75 8.19
C PHE A 137 -0.68 -20.90 9.72
N PRO A 138 -1.38 -19.97 10.41
CA PRO A 138 -1.70 -20.14 11.82
C PRO A 138 -2.55 -21.38 12.05
N ASN A 139 -2.28 -22.11 13.14
CA ASN A 139 -3.10 -23.27 13.52
C ASN A 139 -4.47 -22.85 14.08
N VAL A 140 -4.60 -21.60 14.52
CA VAL A 140 -5.85 -21.05 15.07
C VAL A 140 -6.64 -20.39 13.94
N HIS A 141 -7.85 -20.90 13.68
CA HIS A 141 -8.70 -20.45 12.58
C HIS A 141 -9.00 -18.94 12.62
N LEU A 142 -9.28 -18.42 13.83
CA LEU A 142 -9.54 -16.99 14.03
C LEU A 142 -8.33 -16.12 13.65
N VAL A 143 -7.12 -16.55 13.99
CA VAL A 143 -5.88 -15.82 13.66
C VAL A 143 -5.65 -15.84 12.15
N PHE A 144 -5.90 -16.97 11.49
CA PHE A 144 -5.83 -17.05 10.03
C PHE A 144 -6.77 -16.04 9.34
N GLU A 145 -8.04 -16.01 9.77
CA GLU A 145 -9.05 -15.09 9.24
C GLU A 145 -8.66 -13.62 9.44
N GLN A 146 -8.20 -13.27 10.64
CA GLN A 146 -7.73 -11.92 10.96
C GLN A 146 -6.52 -11.53 10.10
N SER A 147 -5.50 -12.39 10.03
CA SER A 147 -4.30 -12.13 9.23
C SER A 147 -4.63 -11.92 7.76
N PHE A 148 -5.51 -12.76 7.21
CA PHE A 148 -5.95 -12.63 5.82
C PHE A 148 -6.66 -11.29 5.57
N LEU A 149 -7.60 -10.90 6.44
CA LEU A 149 -8.34 -9.65 6.30
C LEU A 149 -7.47 -8.43 6.51
N THR A 150 -6.51 -8.47 7.45
CA THR A 150 -5.54 -7.39 7.65
C THR A 150 -4.69 -7.19 6.39
N ILE A 151 -4.14 -8.26 5.81
CA ILE A 151 -3.37 -8.19 4.56
C ILE A 151 -4.21 -7.57 3.45
N LEU A 152 -5.44 -8.06 3.25
CA LEU A 152 -6.36 -7.55 2.24
C LEU A 152 -6.66 -6.06 2.46
N ALA A 153 -6.99 -5.66 3.69
CA ALA A 153 -7.27 -4.28 4.04
C ALA A 153 -6.05 -3.36 3.81
N THR A 154 -4.84 -3.81 4.15
CA THR A 154 -3.60 -3.06 3.91
C THR A 154 -3.34 -2.88 2.41
N ILE A 155 -3.58 -3.90 1.59
CA ILE A 155 -3.45 -3.81 0.13
C ILE A 155 -4.45 -2.76 -0.42
N LEU A 156 -5.72 -2.86 -0.03
CA LEU A 156 -6.76 -1.92 -0.46
C LEU A 156 -6.47 -0.48 -0.02
N LEU A 157 -5.98 -0.29 1.21
CA LEU A 157 -5.59 1.01 1.72
C LEU A 157 -4.47 1.65 0.89
N ASN A 158 -3.46 0.88 0.49
CA ASN A 158 -2.41 1.39 -0.40
C ASN A 158 -2.96 1.78 -1.78
N LEU A 159 -3.89 0.99 -2.33
CA LEU A 159 -4.56 1.34 -3.59
C LEU A 159 -5.38 2.65 -3.48
N ILE A 160 -6.05 2.87 -2.35
CA ILE A 160 -6.75 4.12 -2.07
C ILE A 160 -5.75 5.28 -1.97
N THR A 161 -4.63 5.10 -1.28
CA THR A 161 -3.56 6.11 -1.18
C THR A 161 -3.08 6.54 -2.56
N ILE A 162 -2.89 5.61 -3.51
CA ILE A 162 -2.52 5.95 -4.90
C ILE A 162 -3.50 6.98 -5.46
N VAL A 163 -4.80 6.68 -5.40
CA VAL A 163 -5.82 7.52 -6.02
C VAL A 163 -5.99 8.86 -5.30
N ILE A 164 -5.86 8.89 -3.97
CA ILE A 164 -5.89 10.15 -3.18
C ILE A 164 -4.73 11.06 -3.58
N VAL A 165 -3.50 10.53 -3.63
CA VAL A 165 -2.32 11.32 -3.99
C VAL A 165 -2.46 11.84 -5.42
N VAL A 166 -2.96 11.01 -6.36
CA VAL A 166 -3.24 11.46 -7.73
C VAL A 166 -4.29 12.58 -7.76
N MET A 167 -5.39 12.43 -7.01
CA MET A 167 -6.45 13.43 -6.95
C MET A 167 -5.93 14.81 -6.53
N VAL A 168 -4.94 14.85 -5.63
CA VAL A 168 -4.31 16.08 -5.15
C VAL A 168 -3.21 16.56 -6.11
N SER A 169 -2.38 15.66 -6.65
CA SER A 169 -1.25 16.00 -7.53
C SER A 169 -1.66 16.68 -8.82
N VAL A 170 -2.87 16.39 -9.32
CA VAL A 170 -3.41 17.03 -10.52
C VAL A 170 -3.66 18.54 -10.30
N ARG A 171 -3.98 18.96 -9.07
CA ARG A 171 -4.31 20.37 -8.76
C ARG A 171 -3.17 21.11 -8.07
N SER A 172 -2.50 20.45 -7.13
CA SER A 172 -1.60 21.08 -6.18
C SER A 172 -0.15 20.76 -6.49
N LYS A 173 0.77 21.55 -5.90
CA LYS A 173 2.22 21.30 -5.96
C LYS A 173 2.57 19.93 -5.38
N THR A 174 3.72 19.39 -5.78
CA THR A 174 4.24 18.07 -5.37
C THR A 174 4.21 17.86 -3.87
N LEU A 175 4.63 18.86 -3.08
CA LEU A 175 4.65 18.77 -1.62
C LEU A 175 3.25 18.54 -1.02
N ALA A 176 2.23 19.24 -1.51
CA ALA A 176 0.86 19.07 -1.02
C ALA A 176 0.28 17.70 -1.39
N ALA A 177 0.62 17.18 -2.57
CA ALA A 177 0.21 15.83 -2.99
C ALA A 177 0.87 14.75 -2.11
N VAL A 178 2.17 14.88 -1.86
CA VAL A 178 2.91 13.94 -1.00
C VAL A 178 2.34 13.94 0.42
N LEU A 179 2.12 15.12 0.99
CA LEU A 179 1.54 15.25 2.34
C LEU A 179 0.13 14.65 2.42
N SER A 180 -0.68 14.74 1.35
CA SER A 180 -2.01 14.12 1.35
C SER A 180 -1.97 12.61 1.53
N GLY A 181 -0.99 11.93 0.94
CA GLY A 181 -0.80 10.49 1.12
C GLY A 181 -0.35 10.15 2.54
N VAL A 182 0.61 10.90 3.07
CA VAL A 182 1.10 10.72 4.44
C VAL A 182 0.00 10.97 5.47
N PHE A 183 -0.73 12.08 5.36
CA PHE A 183 -1.84 12.39 6.27
C PHE A 183 -2.98 11.37 6.17
N PHE A 184 -3.25 10.84 4.98
CA PHE A 184 -4.25 9.78 4.84
C PHE A 184 -3.83 8.51 5.58
N VAL A 185 -2.57 8.08 5.47
CA VAL A 185 -2.07 6.93 6.23
C VAL A 185 -2.08 7.20 7.73
N LEU A 186 -1.68 8.40 8.17
CA LEU A 186 -1.78 8.75 9.59
C LEU A 186 -3.22 8.72 10.08
N PHE A 187 -4.17 9.20 9.27
CA PHE A 187 -5.59 9.14 9.57
C PHE A 187 -6.10 7.70 9.67
N THR A 188 -5.70 6.79 8.78
CA THR A 188 -6.15 5.39 8.85
C THR A 188 -5.56 4.68 10.06
N VAL A 189 -4.29 4.92 10.39
CA VAL A 189 -3.61 4.32 11.55
C VAL A 189 -4.17 4.84 12.88
N THR A 190 -4.37 6.15 13.00
CA THR A 190 -4.93 6.74 14.22
C THR A 190 -6.43 6.51 14.33
N GLY A 191 -7.14 6.55 13.21
CA GLY A 191 -8.59 6.37 13.11
C GLY A 191 -9.07 5.04 13.66
N THR A 192 -8.27 3.97 13.59
CA THR A 192 -8.63 2.68 14.22
C THR A 192 -8.75 2.76 15.74
N LEU A 193 -8.12 3.75 16.38
CA LEU A 193 -8.11 3.94 17.84
C LEU A 193 -9.24 4.86 18.32
N LEU A 194 -9.80 5.70 17.44
CA LEU A 194 -10.82 6.68 17.81
C LEU A 194 -12.22 6.07 17.80
N VAL A 195 -12.98 6.32 18.87
CA VAL A 195 -14.40 5.93 18.98
C VAL A 195 -15.20 6.63 17.88
N GLY A 196 -16.02 5.89 17.14
CA GLY A 196 -16.80 6.38 16.00
C GLY A 196 -16.03 6.36 14.67
N ILE A 197 -14.86 7.02 14.59
CA ILE A 197 -14.09 7.12 13.33
C ILE A 197 -13.55 5.76 12.87
N LYS A 198 -13.30 4.83 13.81
CA LYS A 198 -12.82 3.48 13.51
C LYS A 198 -13.64 2.74 12.44
N TYR A 199 -14.94 3.00 12.32
CA TYR A 199 -15.80 2.37 11.32
C TYR A 199 -15.59 2.87 9.89
N LEU A 200 -14.92 4.01 9.70
CA LEU A 200 -14.57 4.53 8.38
C LEU A 200 -13.27 3.93 7.83
N VAL A 201 -12.50 3.22 8.66
CA VAL A 201 -11.22 2.64 8.28
C VAL A 201 -11.41 1.15 7.96
N PRO A 202 -11.12 0.69 6.72
CA PRO A 202 -11.22 -0.72 6.35
C PRO A 202 -10.45 -1.64 7.31
N LEU A 203 -9.25 -1.23 7.72
CA LEU A 203 -8.38 -2.01 8.61
C LEU A 203 -9.03 -2.38 9.95
N THR A 204 -9.95 -1.57 10.48
CA THR A 204 -10.58 -1.86 11.79
C THR A 204 -11.41 -3.15 11.76
N TYR A 205 -11.98 -3.51 10.61
CA TYR A 205 -12.88 -4.66 10.51
C TYR A 205 -12.17 -6.00 10.60
N SER A 206 -10.85 -6.07 10.39
CA SER A 206 -10.10 -7.30 10.68
C SER A 206 -10.11 -7.63 12.18
N ASN A 207 -10.22 -6.62 13.06
CA ASN A 207 -10.31 -6.85 14.50
C ASN A 207 -11.72 -7.30 14.96
N PHE A 208 -12.75 -7.17 14.11
CA PHE A 208 -14.15 -7.51 14.43
C PHE A 208 -14.57 -8.90 13.95
N VAL A 209 -13.62 -9.75 13.52
CA VAL A 209 -13.91 -11.11 13.07
C VAL A 209 -14.56 -11.94 14.17
N SER A 210 -14.09 -11.82 15.41
CA SER A 210 -14.58 -12.58 16.55
C SER A 210 -16.04 -12.26 16.92
N SER A 211 -16.51 -11.04 16.65
CA SER A 211 -17.85 -10.58 17.04
C SER A 211 -18.86 -10.58 15.90
N SER A 212 -18.43 -10.25 14.68
CA SER A 212 -19.33 -10.13 13.52
C SER A 212 -19.27 -11.31 12.57
N GLY A 213 -18.18 -12.08 12.60
CA GLY A 213 -17.89 -13.16 11.65
C GLY A 213 -17.02 -12.71 10.48
N PHE A 214 -16.37 -13.67 9.84
CA PHE A 214 -15.43 -13.42 8.74
C PHE A 214 -16.09 -12.75 7.53
N VAL A 215 -17.24 -13.26 7.09
CA VAL A 215 -17.90 -12.83 5.85
C VAL A 215 -18.37 -11.38 5.94
N THR A 216 -18.94 -10.98 7.08
CA THR A 216 -19.41 -9.60 7.31
C THR A 216 -18.24 -8.63 7.35
N SER A 217 -17.15 -8.96 8.05
CA SER A 217 -15.93 -8.15 8.08
C SER A 217 -15.34 -7.99 6.67
N LEU A 218 -15.28 -9.06 5.89
CA LEU A 218 -14.80 -9.03 4.50
C LEU A 218 -15.65 -8.10 3.62
N LEU A 219 -16.98 -8.21 3.68
CA LEU A 219 -17.87 -7.36 2.91
C LEU A 219 -17.71 -5.88 3.28
N LEU A 220 -17.60 -5.56 4.57
CA LEU A 220 -17.43 -4.18 5.04
C LEU A 220 -16.10 -3.59 4.56
N ILE A 221 -15.01 -4.36 4.61
CA ILE A 221 -13.71 -3.96 4.07
C ILE A 221 -13.84 -3.62 2.59
N LEU A 222 -14.43 -4.51 1.79
CA LEU A 222 -14.57 -4.33 0.35
C LEU A 222 -15.46 -3.12 -0.01
N ILE A 223 -16.61 -2.98 0.66
CA ILE A 223 -17.57 -1.89 0.40
C ILE A 223 -16.91 -0.54 0.69
N ILE A 224 -16.33 -0.36 1.89
CA ILE A 224 -15.73 0.90 2.29
C ILE A 224 -14.55 1.24 1.38
N SER A 225 -13.66 0.28 1.11
CA SER A 225 -12.52 0.50 0.23
C SER A 225 -12.93 0.87 -1.19
N THR A 226 -13.98 0.23 -1.73
CA THR A 226 -14.51 0.52 -3.07
C THR A 226 -15.10 1.93 -3.14
N ILE A 227 -15.85 2.36 -2.12
CA ILE A 227 -16.41 3.72 -2.04
C ILE A 227 -15.27 4.75 -2.07
N TYR A 228 -14.27 4.61 -1.20
CA TYR A 228 -13.12 5.53 -1.17
C TYR A 228 -12.39 5.56 -2.52
N TYR A 229 -12.09 4.40 -3.09
CA TYR A 229 -11.38 4.30 -4.36
C TYR A 229 -12.15 4.98 -5.50
N LEU A 230 -13.44 4.66 -5.66
CA LEU A 230 -14.26 5.19 -6.75
C LEU A 230 -14.44 6.70 -6.64
N VAL A 231 -14.79 7.22 -5.45
CA VAL A 231 -14.98 8.66 -5.24
C VAL A 231 -13.72 9.43 -5.60
N CYS A 232 -12.57 9.03 -5.05
CA CYS A 232 -11.30 9.69 -5.36
C CYS A 232 -10.92 9.55 -6.84
N TYR A 233 -11.18 8.39 -7.46
CA TYR A 233 -10.84 8.11 -8.86
C TYR A 233 -11.63 8.99 -9.81
N PHE A 234 -12.95 9.09 -9.62
CA PHE A 234 -13.80 9.94 -10.47
C PHE A 234 -13.45 11.42 -10.33
N ILE A 235 -13.18 11.89 -9.12
CA ILE A 235 -12.73 13.28 -8.88
C ILE A 235 -11.40 13.52 -9.59
N ALA A 236 -10.41 12.63 -9.42
CA ALA A 236 -9.09 12.74 -10.05
C ALA A 236 -9.19 12.76 -11.57
N LYS A 237 -9.98 11.85 -12.15
CA LYS A 237 -10.21 11.75 -13.60
C LYS A 237 -10.87 13.02 -14.16
N ASN A 238 -11.88 13.55 -13.47
CA ASN A 238 -12.58 14.75 -13.90
C ASN A 238 -11.66 15.98 -13.83
N ARG A 239 -10.81 16.08 -12.82
CA ARG A 239 -9.80 17.14 -12.72
C ARG A 239 -8.75 17.02 -13.82
N PHE A 240 -8.23 15.81 -14.08
CA PHE A 240 -7.20 15.59 -15.09
C PHE A 240 -7.68 15.95 -16.51
N LYS A 241 -8.96 15.72 -16.81
CA LYS A 241 -9.56 16.14 -18.08
C LYS A 241 -9.56 17.66 -18.29
N LYS A 242 -9.58 18.45 -17.21
CA LYS A 242 -9.67 19.92 -17.25
C LYS A 242 -8.31 20.63 -17.20
N VAL A 243 -7.20 19.91 -17.12
CA VAL A 243 -5.86 20.52 -17.13
C VAL A 243 -5.63 21.14 -18.51
N GLU A 244 -5.38 22.45 -18.55
CA GLU A 244 -5.04 23.20 -19.76
C GLU A 244 -3.54 23.11 -20.05
N PHE A 245 -3.17 23.35 -21.30
CA PHE A 245 -1.77 23.37 -21.75
C PHE A 245 -1.08 24.66 -21.34
#